data_AF-A0A537WJU6-F1
#
_entry.id   AF-A0A537WJU6-F1
#
_cell.length_a   1.000
_cell.length_b   1.000
_cell.length_c   1.000
_cell.angle_alpha   90.00
_cell.angle_beta   90.00
_cell.angle_gamma   90.00
#
_symmetry.space_group_name_H-M   'P 1'
#
loop_
_entity.id
_entity.type
_entity.pdbx_description
1 polymer ?
#
loop_
_entity_poly.entity_id
_entity_poly.type
_entity_poly.pdbx_seq_one_letter_code
_entity_poly.pdbx_strand_id
1 'polypeptide(L)'
;TPAELKANLGNTVIEIGMPDEVEALRAQAALAALNGGPELEGTMLRLSSDSPRVLMDVLRTLDGQRISPSSLTVREPSLDDVFLALTGHHAEPTETQEREPAQIGGAR
;
A
#
# COMPACT_ATOMS: atom_id res chain seq x y z
N THR A 1 16.48 -4.77 15.24
CA THR A 1 17.47 -4.19 14.30
C THR A 1 16.74 -3.51 13.15
N PRO A 2 17.40 -2.63 12.37
CA PRO A 2 16.79 -2.07 11.16
C PRO A 2 16.34 -3.13 10.16
N ALA A 3 17.06 -4.26 10.06
CA ALA A 3 16.67 -5.39 9.22
C ALA A 3 15.36 -6.06 9.68
N GLU A 4 15.18 -6.25 10.99
CA GLU A 4 13.92 -6.81 11.54
C GLU A 4 12.75 -5.82 11.41
N LEU A 5 12.98 -4.51 11.49
CA LEU A 5 11.95 -3.50 11.21
C LEU A 5 11.61 -3.44 9.71
N LYS A 6 12.61 -3.55 8.83
CA LYS A 6 12.42 -3.67 7.38
C LYS A 6 11.67 -4.96 7.00
N ALA A 7 11.78 -6.02 7.79
CA ALA A 7 11.01 -7.26 7.62
C ALA A 7 9.56 -7.17 8.15
N ASN A 8 9.23 -6.21 9.03
CA ASN A 8 7.88 -6.01 9.57
C ASN A 8 7.09 -4.88 8.87
N LEU A 9 7.75 -4.00 8.12
CA LEU A 9 7.11 -2.97 7.27
C LEU A 9 7.52 -3.10 5.79
N GLY A 10 7.98 -4.29 5.38
CA GLY A 10 8.49 -4.60 4.05
C GLY A 10 7.42 -4.76 2.97
N ASN A 11 6.54 -3.75 2.82
CA ASN A 11 5.42 -3.75 1.87
C ASN A 11 5.91 -3.70 0.42
N THR A 12 6.35 -4.85 -0.10
CA THR A 12 6.65 -5.07 -1.51
C THR A 12 5.40 -4.79 -2.33
N VAL A 13 5.48 -3.84 -3.25
CA VAL A 13 4.40 -3.51 -4.18
C VAL A 13 4.68 -4.18 -5.52
N ILE A 14 3.73 -4.98 -5.99
CA ILE A 14 3.72 -5.59 -7.31
C ILE A 14 2.73 -4.83 -8.17
N GLU A 15 3.19 -4.45 -9.35
CA GLU A 15 2.48 -3.67 -10.35
C GLU A 15 2.45 -4.50 -11.65
N ILE A 16 1.25 -4.89 -12.09
CA ILE A 16 1.02 -5.80 -13.22
C ILE A 16 0.24 -5.05 -14.28
N GLY A 17 0.85 -4.82 -15.44
CA GLY A 17 0.15 -4.27 -16.61
C GLY A 17 -0.49 -5.39 -17.41
N MET A 18 -1.70 -5.15 -17.89
CA MET A 18 -2.47 -6.07 -18.73
C MET A 18 -2.67 -5.47 -20.14
N PRO A 19 -2.91 -6.29 -21.18
CA PRO A 19 -3.08 -5.79 -22.54
C PRO A 19 -4.41 -5.04 -22.75
N ASP A 20 -5.45 -5.40 -21.99
CA ASP A 20 -6.78 -4.80 -22.04
C ASP A 20 -7.53 -4.99 -20.69
N GLU A 21 -8.69 -4.33 -20.55
CA GLU A 21 -9.51 -4.36 -19.34
C GLU A 21 -10.14 -5.73 -19.07
N VAL A 22 -10.34 -6.56 -20.10
CA VAL A 22 -10.96 -7.89 -19.95
C VAL A 22 -9.96 -8.85 -19.31
N GLU A 23 -8.73 -8.89 -19.82
CA GLU A 23 -7.63 -9.61 -19.18
C GLU A 23 -7.31 -9.04 -17.79
N ALA A 24 -7.48 -7.74 -17.56
CA ALA A 24 -7.29 -7.13 -16.24
C ALA A 24 -8.34 -7.58 -15.22
N LEU A 25 -9.62 -7.62 -15.58
CA LEU A 25 -10.69 -8.18 -14.75
C LEU A 25 -10.49 -9.69 -14.50
N ARG A 26 -10.04 -10.44 -15.51
CA ARG A 26 -9.70 -11.88 -15.35
C ARG A 26 -8.54 -12.06 -14.37
N ALA A 27 -7.48 -11.25 -14.48
CA ALA A 27 -6.34 -11.27 -13.58
C ALA A 27 -6.76 -10.90 -12.15
N GLN A 28 -7.61 -9.88 -11.98
CA GLN A 28 -8.10 -9.45 -10.69
C GLN A 28 -8.89 -10.57 -10.00
N ALA A 29 -9.82 -11.21 -10.73
CA ALA A 29 -10.60 -12.33 -10.20
C ALA A 29 -9.73 -13.54 -9.85
N ALA A 30 -8.70 -13.85 -10.65
CA ALA A 30 -7.76 -14.93 -10.37
C ALA A 30 -6.90 -14.67 -9.12
N LEU A 31 -6.46 -13.42 -8.93
CA LEU A 31 -5.61 -12.99 -7.82
C LEU A 31 -6.39 -12.58 -6.56
N ALA A 32 -7.73 -12.54 -6.61
CA ALA A 32 -8.59 -12.12 -5.49
C ALA A 32 -8.38 -12.93 -4.19
N ALA A 33 -7.88 -14.16 -4.29
CA ALA A 33 -7.55 -15.01 -3.14
C ALA A 33 -6.21 -14.67 -2.47
N LEU A 34 -5.35 -13.83 -3.09
CA LEU A 34 -4.06 -13.41 -2.57
C LEU A 34 -4.20 -12.05 -1.87
N ASN A 35 -3.84 -11.99 -0.59
CA ASN A 35 -3.75 -10.75 0.20
C ASN A 35 -5.00 -9.84 0.22
N GLY A 36 -6.20 -10.39 0.01
CA GLY A 36 -7.45 -9.61 -0.10
C GLY A 36 -7.78 -9.11 -1.51
N GLY A 37 -6.94 -9.46 -2.49
CA GLY A 37 -7.09 -9.15 -3.91
C GLY A 37 -6.34 -7.88 -4.34
N PRO A 38 -5.93 -7.81 -5.62
CA PRO A 38 -5.29 -6.60 -6.15
C PRO A 38 -6.30 -5.48 -6.41
N GLU A 39 -5.86 -4.26 -6.17
CA GLU A 39 -6.52 -3.05 -6.66
C GLU A 39 -6.40 -3.01 -8.19
N LEU A 40 -7.46 -2.61 -8.88
CA LEU A 40 -7.53 -2.54 -10.34
C LEU A 40 -7.78 -1.08 -10.77
N GLU A 41 -6.89 -0.55 -11.59
CA GLU A 41 -6.97 0.80 -12.18
C GLU A 41 -6.85 0.69 -13.71
N GLY A 42 -7.99 0.61 -14.40
CA GLY A 42 -8.05 0.41 -15.85
C GLY A 42 -7.48 -0.96 -16.26
N THR A 43 -6.29 -0.97 -16.87
CA THR A 43 -5.57 -2.20 -17.23
C THR A 43 -4.42 -2.54 -16.26
N MET A 44 -4.29 -1.79 -15.16
CA MET A 44 -3.20 -1.93 -14.20
C MET A 44 -3.68 -2.60 -12.91
N LEU A 45 -2.98 -3.63 -12.44
CA LEU A 45 -3.25 -4.26 -11.15
C LEU A 45 -2.13 -3.94 -10.16
N ARG A 46 -2.49 -3.62 -8.92
CA ARG A 46 -1.58 -3.30 -7.83
C ARG A 46 -1.84 -4.21 -6.64
N LEU A 47 -0.80 -4.87 -6.14
CA LEU A 47 -0.87 -5.75 -4.97
C LEU A 47 0.28 -5.44 -4.00
N SER A 48 -0.02 -5.37 -2.71
CA SER A 48 0.96 -5.16 -1.64
C SER A 48 1.11 -6.40 -0.76
N SER A 49 2.34 -6.70 -0.34
CA SER A 49 2.62 -7.72 0.68
C SER A 49 3.88 -7.40 1.46
N ASP A 50 3.83 -7.75 2.73
CA ASP A 50 4.96 -7.95 3.64
C ASP A 50 6.01 -9.00 3.20
N SER A 51 5.71 -9.85 2.20
CA SER A 51 6.57 -10.98 1.82
C SER A 51 6.91 -11.01 0.33
N PRO A 52 8.20 -11.07 -0.06
CA PRO A 52 8.61 -11.21 -1.46
C PRO A 52 8.20 -12.57 -2.07
N ARG A 53 7.74 -13.54 -1.25
CA ARG A 53 7.17 -14.80 -1.75
C ARG A 53 5.90 -14.60 -2.56
N VAL A 54 5.12 -13.55 -2.29
CA VAL A 54 3.85 -13.29 -2.98
C VAL A 54 4.03 -13.13 -4.49
N LEU A 55 5.20 -12.66 -4.95
CA LEU A 55 5.54 -12.56 -6.37
C LEU A 55 5.50 -13.92 -7.08
N MET A 56 5.99 -14.97 -6.42
CA MET A 56 5.98 -16.32 -6.96
C MET A 56 4.55 -16.89 -7.02
N ASP A 57 3.69 -16.51 -6.06
CA ASP A 57 2.29 -16.92 -6.02
C ASP A 57 1.44 -16.17 -7.06
N VAL A 58 1.70 -14.88 -7.28
CA VAL A 58 1.10 -14.08 -8.37
C VAL A 58 1.48 -14.69 -9.72
N LEU A 59 2.78 -14.90 -9.99
CA LEU A 59 3.27 -15.50 -11.24
C LEU A 59 2.65 -16.88 -11.50
N ARG A 60 2.65 -17.75 -10.48
CA ARG A 60 2.07 -19.10 -10.57
C ARG A 60 0.55 -19.07 -10.82
N THR A 61 -0.15 -18.11 -10.24
CA THR A 61 -1.61 -17.95 -10.44
C THR A 61 -1.92 -17.47 -11.86
N LEU A 62 -1.18 -16.49 -12.38
CA LEU A 62 -1.35 -16.00 -13.74
C LEU A 62 -1.04 -17.09 -14.79
N ASP A 63 0.09 -17.80 -14.63
CA ASP A 63 0.49 -18.90 -15.51
C ASP A 63 -0.55 -20.04 -15.51
N GLY A 64 -1.01 -20.46 -14.32
CA GLY A 64 -2.04 -21.49 -14.17
C GLY A 64 -3.40 -21.11 -14.80
N GLN A 65 -3.70 -19.81 -14.92
CA GLN A 65 -4.89 -19.29 -15.59
C GLN A 65 -4.66 -18.94 -17.07
N ARG A 66 -3.43 -19.11 -17.58
CA ARG A 66 -2.97 -18.71 -18.92
C ARG A 66 -3.26 -17.22 -19.20
N ILE A 67 -2.98 -16.38 -18.21
CA ILE A 67 -3.11 -14.92 -18.28
C ILE A 67 -1.72 -14.35 -18.54
N SER A 68 -1.57 -13.59 -19.62
CA SER A 68 -0.29 -13.03 -20.06
C SER A 68 -0.24 -11.53 -19.76
N PRO A 69 0.48 -11.07 -18.72
CA PRO A 69 0.64 -9.64 -18.46
C PRO A 69 1.49 -8.97 -19.54
N SER A 70 1.19 -7.71 -19.84
CA SER A 70 1.97 -6.86 -20.75
C SER A 70 3.20 -6.26 -20.06
N SER A 71 3.17 -6.09 -18.73
CA SER A 71 4.31 -5.68 -17.92
C SER A 71 4.22 -6.23 -16.49
N LEU A 72 5.37 -6.35 -15.82
CA LEU A 72 5.46 -6.72 -14.41
C LEU A 72 6.59 -5.91 -13.75
N THR A 73 6.22 -5.11 -12.76
CA THR A 73 7.12 -4.26 -11.98
C THR A 73 7.03 -4.66 -10.51
N VAL A 74 8.18 -4.74 -9.84
CA VAL A 74 8.26 -5.02 -8.40
C VAL A 74 9.03 -3.88 -7.74
N ARG A 75 8.41 -3.26 -6.74
CA ARG A 75 9.01 -2.16 -5.96
C ARG A 75 9.15 -2.60 -4.52
N GLU A 76 10.39 -2.77 -4.07
CA GLU A 76 10.71 -2.82 -2.64
C GLU A 76 10.66 -1.39 -2.07
N PRO A 77 9.99 -1.14 -0.94
CA PRO A 77 9.97 0.18 -0.31
C PRO A 77 11.37 0.53 0.22
N SER A 78 11.74 1.81 0.08
CA SER A 78 12.99 2.33 0.63
C SER A 78 12.93 2.44 2.15
N LEU A 79 14.08 2.63 2.80
CA LEU A 79 14.11 2.90 4.24
C LEU A 79 13.40 4.22 4.59
N ASP A 80 13.41 5.19 3.68
CA ASP A 80 12.78 6.50 3.89
C ASP A 80 11.25 6.40 3.81
N ASP A 81 10.70 5.57 2.92
CA ASP A 81 9.26 5.27 2.84
C ASP A 81 8.74 4.63 4.15
N VAL A 82 9.52 3.68 4.69
CA VAL A 82 9.22 2.99 5.96
C VAL A 82 9.31 3.96 7.15
N PHE A 83 10.29 4.85 7.15
CA PHE A 83 10.43 5.89 8.18
C PHE A 83 9.27 6.88 8.14
N LEU A 84 8.83 7.29 6.93
CA LEU A 84 7.70 8.20 6.74
C LEU A 84 6.37 7.57 7.18
N ALA A 85 6.13 6.29 6.86
CA ALA A 85 4.92 5.58 7.30
C ALA A 85 4.81 5.44 8.84
N LEU A 86 5.95 5.26 9.52
CA LEU A 86 6.02 5.20 10.99
C LEU A 86 5.83 6.57 11.65
N THR A 87 6.39 7.63 11.07
CA THR A 87 6.30 9.00 11.63
C THR A 87 5.01 9.73 11.26
N GLY A 88 4.34 9.34 10.17
CA GLY A 88 3.10 9.97 9.68
C GLY A 88 1.87 9.81 10.57
N HIS A 89 1.88 8.88 11.53
CA HIS A 89 0.75 8.64 12.44
C HIS A 89 0.75 9.53 13.70
N HIS A 90 1.64 10.53 13.79
CA HIS A 90 1.78 11.40 14.97
C HIS A 90 1.64 12.90 14.65
N ALA A 91 0.76 13.24 13.70
CA ALA A 91 0.50 14.63 13.27
C ALA A 91 -0.99 15.06 13.31
N GLU A 92 -1.75 14.56 14.28
CA GLU A 92 -2.88 15.31 14.86
C GLU A 92 -2.66 15.43 16.38
N PRO A 93 -2.59 16.67 16.89
CA PRO A 93 -3.74 17.26 17.58
C PRO A 93 -4.22 18.53 16.87
N THR A 94 -5.49 18.58 16.48
CA THR A 94 -6.58 19.15 17.29
C THR A 94 -6.61 20.68 17.27
N GLU A 95 -7.65 21.17 16.59
CA GLU A 95 -8.24 22.51 16.62
C GLU A 95 -7.91 23.36 17.87
N THR A 96 -7.15 24.45 17.67
CA THR A 96 -7.15 25.57 18.61
C THR A 96 -8.46 26.37 18.48
N GLN A 97 -9.56 25.82 19.00
CA GLN A 97 -10.73 26.61 19.39
C GLN A 97 -10.42 27.32 20.72
N GLU A 98 -9.59 28.36 20.68
CA GLU A 98 -9.50 29.33 21.79
C GLU A 98 -10.77 30.19 21.82
N ARG A 99 -11.79 29.70 22.53
CA ARG A 99 -12.85 30.56 23.05
C ARG A 99 -12.34 31.26 24.30
N GLU A 100 -12.45 32.58 24.33
CA GLU A 100 -12.29 33.39 25.54
C GLU A 100 -13.16 32.86 26.70
N PRO A 101 -12.68 33.07 27.93
CA PRO A 101 -13.55 33.71 28.92
C PRO A 101 -12.91 34.95 29.55
N ALA A 102 -13.75 35.92 29.88
CA ALA A 102 -13.34 37.24 30.34
C ALA A 102 -13.02 37.33 31.85
N GLN A 103 -12.04 38.20 32.14
CA GLN A 103 -12.05 39.21 33.22
C GLN A 103 -12.15 38.80 34.71
N ILE A 104 -11.00 38.95 35.41
CA ILE A 104 -10.80 39.62 36.72
C ILE A 104 -9.33 40.08 36.81
N GLY A 105 -8.91 41.10 37.59
CA GLY A 105 -9.69 42.10 38.36
C GLY A 105 -8.95 42.59 39.62
N GLY A 106 -8.15 43.67 39.54
CA GLY A 106 -7.41 44.20 40.70
C GLY A 106 -6.61 45.50 40.44
N ALA A 107 -6.72 46.47 41.35
CA ALA A 107 -6.17 47.82 41.20
C ALA A 107 -4.80 48.03 41.88
N ARG A 108 -4.01 48.99 41.35
CA ARG A 108 -3.33 50.04 42.13
C ARG A 108 -2.80 51.14 41.22
#